data_AF-A0A7S4JCY1-F1
#
_entry.id   AF-A0A7S4JCY1-F1
#
_cell.length_a   1.000
_cell.length_b   1.000
_cell.length_c   1.000
_cell.angle_alpha   90.00
_cell.angle_beta   90.00
_cell.angle_gamma   90.00
#
_symmetry.space_group_name_H-M   'P 1'
#
loop_
_entity.id
_entity.type
_entity.pdbx_description
1 polymer ?
#
loop_
_entity_poly.entity_id
_entity_poly.type
_entity_poly.pdbx_seq_one_letter_code
_entity_poly.pdbx_strand_id
1 'polypeptide(L)'
;GSGLVGGPFAPSLFLGGVAGGIFHNVVSGALGAVGVTSAFAIADLPAHAMVGAASVLAGLFRAPLTASLLLFELTRDYAVLLPFMASGVVASVVGDVLDDKVERSKERRRDRDAVSWGDQ
;
A
#
# COMPACT_ATOMS: atom_id res chain seq x y z
N GLY A 1 -3.60 -0.34 -23.95
CA GLY A 1 -3.88 0.96 -23.30
C GLY A 1 -3.50 2.05 -24.26
N SER A 2 -4.43 2.96 -24.58
CA SER A 2 -4.19 4.09 -25.47
C SER A 2 -3.08 4.98 -24.89
N GLY A 3 -1.94 5.05 -25.59
CA GLY A 3 -0.69 5.68 -25.14
C GLY A 3 -0.73 7.20 -24.98
N LEU A 4 -1.49 7.70 -24.00
CA LEU A 4 -1.32 9.06 -23.51
C LEU A 4 -0.01 9.12 -22.70
N VAL A 5 0.85 10.10 -23.00
CA VAL A 5 2.19 10.35 -22.41
C VAL A 5 2.11 10.81 -20.93
N GLY A 6 1.17 10.27 -20.15
CA GLY A 6 0.94 10.62 -18.74
C GLY A 6 0.80 9.44 -17.77
N GLY A 7 0.78 8.19 -18.29
CA GLY A 7 0.54 7.00 -17.45
C GLY A 7 -0.79 7.04 -16.69
N PRO A 8 -1.04 6.09 -15.77
CA PRO A 8 -2.26 6.07 -14.96
C PRO A 8 -2.25 7.12 -13.83
N PHE A 9 -1.23 7.98 -13.75
CA PHE A 9 -1.00 8.90 -12.64
C PHE A 9 -2.08 9.99 -12.54
N ALA A 10 -2.27 10.76 -13.62
CA ALA A 10 -3.26 11.84 -13.67
C ALA A 10 -4.71 11.38 -13.40
N PRO A 11 -5.23 10.30 -14.03
CA PRO A 11 -6.57 9.83 -13.73
C PRO A 11 -6.72 9.33 -12.29
N SER A 12 -5.66 8.75 -11.71
CA SER A 12 -5.68 8.26 -10.32
C SER A 12 -5.64 9.40 -9.30
N LEU A 13 -4.87 10.47 -9.59
CA LEU A 13 -4.83 11.68 -8.77
C LEU A 13 -6.20 12.36 -8.76
N PHE A 14 -6.84 12.48 -9.94
CA PHE A 14 -8.19 13.04 -10.05
C PHE A 14 -9.21 12.19 -9.28
N LEU A 15 -9.19 10.87 -9.46
CA LEU A 15 -10.11 9.96 -8.79
C LEU A 15 -9.97 10.02 -7.26
N GLY A 16 -8.73 10.04 -6.77
CA GLY A 16 -8.46 10.18 -5.34
C GLY A 16 -8.85 11.56 -4.80
N GLY A 17 -8.65 12.64 -5.56
CA GLY A 17 -9.07 13.99 -5.19
C GLY A 17 -10.58 14.11 -5.04
N VAL A 18 -11.33 13.57 -5.99
CA VAL A 18 -12.80 13.52 -5.93
C VAL A 18 -13.29 12.67 -4.77
N ALA A 19 -12.70 11.49 -4.56
CA ALA A 19 -13.05 10.62 -3.43
C ALA A 19 -12.80 11.30 -2.08
N GLY A 20 -11.66 11.99 -1.92
CA GLY A 20 -11.34 12.76 -0.72
C GLY A 20 -12.30 13.94 -0.49
N GLY A 21 -12.71 14.63 -1.55
CA GLY A 21 -13.72 15.69 -1.47
C GLY A 21 -15.10 15.19 -1.08
N ILE A 22 -15.53 14.04 -1.62
CA ILE A 22 -16.79 13.39 -1.21
C ILE A 22 -16.72 13.02 0.28
N PHE A 23 -15.62 12.42 0.71
CA PHE A 23 -15.42 12.03 2.10
C PHE A 23 -15.53 13.24 3.06
N HIS A 24 -14.89 14.37 2.72
CA HIS A 24 -15.02 15.60 3.51
C HIS A 24 -16.47 16.05 3.65
N ASN A 25 -17.24 16.09 2.56
CA ASN A 25 -18.63 16.54 2.58
C ASN A 25 -19.55 15.59 3.38
N VAL A 26 -19.31 14.27 3.29
CA VAL A 26 -20.08 13.29 4.07
C VAL A 26 -19.77 13.42 5.55
N VAL A 27 -18.49 13.55 5.92
CA VAL A 27 -18.07 13.67 7.33
C VAL A 27 -18.51 15.00 7.92
N SER A 28 -18.34 16.11 7.20
CA SER A 28 -18.77 17.43 7.66
C SER A 28 -20.29 17.51 7.79
N GLY A 29 -21.05 16.93 6.86
CA GLY A 29 -22.50 16.80 6.93
C GLY A 29 -22.95 15.94 8.11
N ALA A 30 -22.31 14.79 8.34
CA ALA A 30 -22.63 13.90 9.45
C ALA A 30 -22.33 14.55 10.82
N LEU A 31 -21.16 15.19 10.98
CA LEU A 31 -20.83 15.91 12.21
C LEU A 31 -21.76 17.11 12.43
N GLY A 32 -22.18 17.78 11.35
CA GLY A 32 -23.18 18.85 11.39
C GLY A 32 -24.54 18.36 11.89
N ALA A 33 -24.99 17.20 11.40
CA ALA A 33 -26.24 16.58 11.82
C ALA A 33 -26.24 16.15 13.30
N VAL A 34 -25.08 15.77 13.83
CA VAL A 34 -24.90 15.39 15.25
C VAL A 34 -24.63 16.62 16.15
N GLY A 35 -24.42 17.81 15.56
CA GLY A 35 -24.19 19.06 16.30
C GLY A 35 -22.83 19.16 17.00
N VAL A 36 -21.87 18.31 16.63
CA VAL A 36 -20.52 18.24 17.22
C VAL A 36 -19.45 18.90 16.36
N THR A 37 -19.85 19.66 15.33
CA THR A 37 -18.92 20.38 14.44
C THR A 37 -17.99 21.34 15.16
N SER A 38 -18.40 21.91 16.30
CA SER A 38 -17.55 22.77 17.13
C SER A 38 -16.58 22.02 18.04
N ALA A 39 -16.83 20.72 18.28
CA ALA A 39 -15.99 19.87 19.13
C ALA A 39 -14.86 19.18 18.34
N PHE A 40 -15.00 19.09 17.01
CA PHE A 40 -14.02 18.43 16.15
C PHE A 40 -13.51 19.39 15.08
N ALA A 41 -12.21 19.73 15.13
CA ALA A 41 -11.58 20.54 14.09
C ALA A 41 -11.38 19.68 12.82
N ILE A 42 -12.29 19.83 11.85
CA ILE A 42 -12.17 19.19 10.54
C ILE A 42 -11.30 20.07 9.65
N ALA A 43 -10.25 19.50 9.04
CA ALA A 43 -9.43 20.21 8.06
C ALA A 43 -10.24 20.58 6.81
N ASP A 44 -9.84 21.64 6.11
CA ASP A 44 -10.56 22.14 4.93
C ASP A 44 -10.69 21.10 3.80
N LEU A 45 -11.65 21.33 2.91
CA LEU A 45 -11.91 20.50 1.73
C LEU A 45 -10.66 20.23 0.86
N PRO A 46 -9.76 21.20 0.58
CA PRO A 46 -8.55 20.95 -0.19
C PRO A 46 -7.61 19.94 0.47
N ALA A 47 -7.53 19.94 1.81
CA ALA A 47 -6.67 19.01 2.54
C ALA A 47 -7.17 17.57 2.36
N HIS A 48 -8.49 17.35 2.46
CA HIS A 48 -9.09 16.03 2.25
C HIS A 48 -8.98 15.55 0.79
N ALA A 49 -9.11 16.46 -0.19
CA ALA A 49 -8.87 16.14 -1.58
C ALA A 49 -7.41 15.71 -1.82
N MET A 50 -6.42 16.39 -1.23
CA MET A 50 -5.01 16.00 -1.31
C MET A 50 -4.75 14.63 -0.67
N VAL A 51 -5.33 14.35 0.50
CA VAL A 51 -5.21 13.06 1.18
C VAL A 51 -5.81 11.92 0.34
N GLY A 52 -7.01 12.13 -0.23
CA GLY A 52 -7.64 11.14 -1.10
C GLY A 52 -6.80 10.87 -2.36
N ALA A 53 -6.24 11.91 -2.98
CA ALA A 53 -5.34 11.80 -4.11
C ALA A 53 -4.07 10.98 -3.74
N ALA A 54 -3.44 11.30 -2.61
CA ALA A 54 -2.26 10.59 -2.11
C ALA A 54 -2.57 9.11 -1.79
N SER A 55 -3.72 8.81 -1.19
CA SER A 55 -4.14 7.45 -0.85
C SER A 55 -4.30 6.56 -2.08
N VAL A 56 -4.94 7.07 -3.14
CA VAL A 56 -5.12 6.30 -4.38
C VAL A 56 -3.78 6.07 -5.08
N LEU A 57 -2.90 7.06 -5.11
CA LEU A 57 -1.55 6.88 -5.64
C LEU A 57 -0.73 5.87 -4.82
N ALA A 58 -0.80 5.92 -3.50
CA ALA A 58 -0.09 4.97 -2.63
C ALA A 58 -0.55 3.52 -2.84
N GLY A 59 -1.85 3.30 -3.04
CA GLY A 59 -2.42 1.98 -3.37
C GLY A 59 -2.02 1.49 -4.76
N LEU A 60 -1.98 2.39 -5.75
CA LEU A 60 -1.65 2.04 -7.13
C LEU A 60 -0.15 1.72 -7.32
N PHE A 61 0.72 2.50 -6.67
CA PHE A 61 2.16 2.32 -6.77
C PHE A 61 2.73 1.35 -5.75
N ARG A 62 1.89 0.81 -4.84
CA ARG A 62 2.23 -0.22 -3.85
C ARG A 62 3.52 0.19 -3.14
N ALA A 63 3.37 1.11 -2.19
CA ALA A 63 4.44 1.91 -1.60
C ALA A 63 5.07 1.37 -0.27
N PRO A 64 5.70 0.18 -0.20
CA PRO A 64 6.66 -0.12 0.86
C PRO A 64 7.93 0.73 0.77
N LEU A 65 8.45 1.01 -0.43
CA LEU A 65 9.70 1.78 -0.59
C LEU A 65 9.52 3.26 -0.25
N THR A 66 8.38 3.84 -0.59
CA THR A 66 8.04 5.22 -0.22
C THR A 66 7.74 5.33 1.26
N ALA A 67 7.14 4.30 1.88
CA ALA A 67 6.93 4.24 3.33
C ALA A 67 8.26 4.17 4.10
N SER A 68 9.27 3.44 3.62
CA SER A 68 10.62 3.44 4.21
C SER A 68 11.29 4.82 4.15
N LEU A 69 11.11 5.57 3.06
CA LEU A 69 11.64 6.94 2.92
C LEU A 69 10.88 7.97 3.76
N LEU A 70 9.54 7.87 3.83
CA LEU A 70 8.70 8.71 4.68
C LEU A 70 8.96 8.46 6.18
N LEU A 71 9.22 7.20 6.55
CA LEU A 71 9.60 6.82 7.91
C LEU A 71 10.97 7.38 8.30
N PHE A 72 11.93 7.39 7.37
CA PHE A 72 13.24 8.04 7.54
C PHE A 72 13.11 9.56 7.72
N GLU A 73 12.29 10.20 6.89
CA GLU A 73 12.08 11.66 6.91
C GLU A 73 11.36 12.15 8.18
N LEU A 74 10.36 11.40 8.66
CA LEU A 74 9.53 11.78 9.81
C LEU A 74 10.16 11.50 11.18
N THR A 75 11.00 10.46 11.31
CA THR A 75 11.52 10.07 12.64
C THR A 75 12.71 10.90 13.09
N ARG A 76 13.61 11.34 12.18
CA ARG A 76 14.87 12.06 12.51
C ARG A 76 15.66 11.46 13.70
N ASP A 77 15.40 10.20 14.02
CA ASP A 77 15.95 9.50 15.19
C ASP A 77 16.65 8.24 14.69
N TYR A 78 17.97 8.30 14.74
CA TYR A 78 18.87 7.25 14.27
C TYR A 78 18.73 5.94 15.07
N ALA A 79 18.09 5.96 16.25
CA ALA A 79 17.90 4.78 17.09
C ALA A 79 16.92 3.76 16.50
N VAL A 80 15.96 4.18 15.66
CA VAL A 80 14.95 3.30 15.06
C VAL A 80 15.46 2.67 13.75
N LEU A 81 16.52 3.24 13.16
CA LEU A 81 17.07 2.79 11.89
C LEU A 81 17.77 1.42 12.00
N LEU A 82 18.50 1.19 13.10
CA LEU A 82 19.19 -0.06 13.39
C LEU A 82 18.24 -1.27 13.50
N PRO A 83 17.17 -1.23 14.31
CA PRO A 83 16.20 -2.33 14.39
C PRO A 83 15.41 -2.52 13.08
N PHE A 84 15.21 -1.46 12.28
CA PHE A 84 14.57 -1.60 10.96
C PHE A 84 15.46 -2.33 9.95
N MET A 85 16.75 -2.01 9.87
CA MET A 85 17.70 -2.75 9.02
C MET A 85 17.80 -4.23 9.43
N ALA A 86 17.79 -4.51 10.74
CA ALA A 86 17.72 -5.87 11.25
C ALA A 86 16.42 -6.58 10.82
N SER A 87 15.28 -5.89 10.86
CA SER A 87 14.01 -6.42 10.36
C SER A 87 14.04 -6.71 8.85
N GLY A 88 14.74 -5.89 8.07
CA GLY A 88 14.94 -6.12 6.63
C GLY A 88 15.70 -7.41 6.34
N VAL A 89 16.76 -7.69 7.10
CA VAL A 89 17.54 -8.94 7.00
C VAL A 89 16.71 -10.15 7.42
N VAL A 90 15.90 -10.03 8.48
CA VAL A 90 14.98 -11.10 8.88
C VAL A 90 13.96 -11.39 7.79
N ALA A 91 13.41 -10.34 7.16
CA ALA A 91 12.45 -10.49 6.07
C ALA A 91 13.07 -11.16 4.83
N SER A 92 14.32 -10.83 4.47
CA SER A 92 14.99 -11.49 3.34
C SER A 92 15.26 -12.97 3.63
N VAL A 93 15.73 -13.31 4.82
CA VAL A 93 15.96 -14.71 5.22
C VAL A 93 14.65 -15.50 5.22
N VAL A 94 13.55 -14.91 5.70
CA VAL A 94 12.23 -15.54 5.66
C VAL A 94 11.76 -15.72 4.21
N GLY A 95 12.03 -14.75 3.33
CA GLY A 95 11.75 -14.85 1.90
C GLY A 95 12.48 -16.04 1.26
N ASP A 96 13.79 -16.14 1.49
CA ASP A 96 14.62 -17.22 0.93
C ASP A 96 14.15 -18.61 1.41
N VAL A 97 13.83 -18.76 2.71
CA VAL A 97 13.32 -20.02 3.27
C VAL A 97 11.95 -20.39 2.69
N LEU A 98 11.12 -19.40 2.36
CA LEU A 98 9.82 -19.63 1.77
C LEU A 98 9.94 -20.08 0.32
N ASP A 99 10.81 -19.44 -0.46
CA ASP A 99 11.07 -19.82 -1.86
C ASP A 99 11.62 -21.26 -1.94
N ASP A 100 12.56 -21.64 -1.08
CA ASP A 100 13.08 -23.01 -0.99
C ASP A 100 11.99 -24.06 -0.68
N LYS A 101 11.02 -23.72 0.18
CA LYS A 101 9.89 -24.62 0.49
C LYS A 101 8.93 -24.72 -0.68
N VAL A 102 8.67 -23.61 -1.36
CA VAL A 102 7.80 -23.59 -2.54
C VAL A 102 8.41 -24.43 -3.64
N GLU A 103 9.72 -24.32 -3.87
CA GLU A 103 10.42 -25.06 -4.92
C GLU A 103 10.45 -26.56 -4.66
N ARG A 104 10.77 -26.98 -3.42
CA ARG A 104 10.65 -28.41 -3.01
C ARG A 104 9.23 -28.94 -3.13
N SER A 105 8.21 -28.13 -2.83
CA SER A 105 6.82 -28.55 -3.01
C SER A 105 6.44 -28.69 -4.48
N LYS A 106 7.04 -27.90 -5.39
CA LYS A 106 6.83 -28.03 -6.84
C LYS A 106 7.50 -29.27 -7.39
N GLU A 107 8.73 -29.56 -6.98
CA GLU A 107 9.47 -30.75 -7.41
C GLU A 107 8.76 -32.05 -6.97
N ARG A 108 8.28 -32.09 -5.71
CA ARG A 108 7.52 -33.23 -5.19
C ARG A 108 6.17 -33.46 -5.89
N ARG A 109 5.57 -32.40 -6.45
CA ARG A 109 4.39 -32.52 -7.32
C ARG A 109 4.78 -33.11 -8.67
N ARG A 110 5.86 -32.60 -9.26
CA ARG A 110 6.36 -33.05 -10.56
C ARG A 110 6.76 -34.52 -10.58
N ASP A 111 7.39 -35.02 -9.52
CA ASP A 111 7.74 -36.45 -9.39
C ASP A 111 6.49 -37.34 -9.26
N ARG A 112 5.49 -36.91 -8.49
CA ARG A 112 4.22 -37.66 -8.38
C ARG A 112 3.50 -37.72 -9.72
N ASP A 113 3.52 -36.61 -10.46
CA ASP A 113 2.91 -36.54 -11.78
C ASP A 113 3.70 -37.41 -12.78
N ALA A 114 5.03 -37.45 -12.71
CA ALA A 114 5.89 -38.29 -13.55
C ALA A 114 5.71 -39.80 -13.29
N VAL A 115 5.56 -40.23 -12.03
CA VAL A 115 5.26 -41.62 -11.67
C VAL A 115 3.92 -42.06 -12.26
N SER A 116 2.90 -41.19 -12.23
CA SER A 116 1.57 -41.48 -12.79
C SER A 116 1.54 -41.69 -14.31
N TRP A 117 2.55 -41.25 -15.07
CA TRP A 117 2.66 -41.47 -16.52
C TRP A 117 3.41 -42.75 -16.89
N GLY A 118 4.16 -43.35 -15.95
CA GLY A 118 4.92 -44.58 -16.19
C GLY A 118 4.11 -45.87 -16.03
N ASP A 119 2.90 -45.76 -15.50
CA ASP A 119 2.01 -46.88 -15.17
C ASP A 119 0.91 -47.13 -16.22
N GLN A 120 0.97 -46.48 -17.40
CA GLN A 120 0.07 -46.67 -18.55
C GLN A 120 0.82 -47.19 -19.78
#